data_AF-A0A660UJS3-F1
#
_entry.id   AF-A0A660UJS3-F1
#
_cell.length_a   1.000
_cell.length_b   1.000
_cell.length_c   1.000
_cell.angle_alpha   90.00
_cell.angle_beta   90.00
_cell.angle_gamma   90.00
#
_symmetry.space_group_name_H-M   'P 1'
#
loop_
_entity.id
_entity.type
_entity.pdbx_description
1 polymer ?
#
loop_
_entity_poly.entity_id
_entity_poly.type
_entity_poly.pdbx_seq_one_letter_code
_entity_poly.pdbx_strand_id
1 'polypeptide(L)'
;MKRIPPDHPLIRHFRWSLKKAERTASVQPPPDVEDYICDEVLAKFVHVDNLYRIRDSSGKRVTEIAEILLEGEKLPARDPVLRDIWLHQYIGDYALFIAGLFPESLRRLSRGPSKDYLLMKLDSIFVPFESPLEYYIEQGRTSYGKVSRFYAGVDGRKFMLFSDLSTRFKTYVQLMSLVRVYLEANPHFQEVKRILTQ
;
A
#
# COMPACT_ATOMS: atom_id res chain seq x y z
N MET A 1 -10.27 -4.05 15.16
CA MET A 1 -10.38 -4.13 13.68
C MET A 1 -11.07 -5.43 13.33
N LYS A 2 -12.11 -5.40 12.48
CA LYS A 2 -12.68 -6.63 11.92
C LYS A 2 -11.71 -7.12 10.85
N ARG A 3 -11.02 -8.24 11.09
CA ARG A 3 -10.21 -8.91 10.05
C ARG A 3 -11.17 -9.71 9.18
N ILE A 4 -11.02 -9.62 7.87
CA ILE A 4 -11.81 -10.42 6.94
C ILE A 4 -11.34 -11.89 7.08
N PRO A 5 -12.25 -12.85 7.34
CA PRO A 5 -11.88 -14.27 7.42
C PRO A 5 -11.22 -14.78 6.13
N PRO A 6 -10.24 -15.70 6.18
CA PRO A 6 -9.56 -16.22 4.98
C PRO A 6 -10.49 -16.85 3.92
N ASP A 7 -11.61 -17.44 4.36
CA ASP A 7 -12.64 -18.06 3.53
C ASP A 7 -13.67 -17.06 2.97
N HIS A 8 -13.53 -15.78 3.30
CA HIS A 8 -14.46 -14.75 2.88
C HIS A 8 -14.49 -14.60 1.34
N PRO A 9 -15.67 -14.51 0.70
CA PRO A 9 -15.80 -14.43 -0.76
C PRO A 9 -14.94 -13.35 -1.41
N LEU A 10 -14.77 -12.21 -0.73
CA LEU A 10 -13.92 -11.10 -1.21
C LEU A 10 -12.46 -11.50 -1.39
N ILE A 11 -11.89 -12.30 -0.48
CA ILE A 11 -10.50 -12.77 -0.61
C ILE A 11 -10.37 -13.71 -1.81
N ARG A 12 -11.39 -14.54 -2.06
CA ARG A 12 -11.42 -15.37 -3.28
C ARG A 12 -11.41 -14.52 -4.56
N HIS A 13 -12.14 -13.39 -4.57
CA HIS A 13 -12.10 -12.45 -5.69
C HIS A 13 -10.72 -11.79 -5.84
N PHE A 14 -10.08 -11.39 -4.74
CA PHE A 14 -8.71 -10.85 -4.80
C PHE A 14 -7.72 -11.86 -5.36
N ARG A 15 -7.74 -13.10 -4.87
CA ARG A 15 -6.87 -14.17 -5.36
C ARG A 15 -7.14 -14.48 -6.83
N TRP A 16 -8.40 -14.55 -7.24
CA TRP A 16 -8.77 -14.75 -8.64
C TRP A 16 -8.24 -13.62 -9.55
N SER A 17 -8.43 -12.36 -9.14
CA SER A 17 -7.97 -11.20 -9.90
C SER A 17 -6.45 -11.13 -9.96
N LEU A 18 -5.76 -11.47 -8.86
CA LEU A 18 -4.29 -11.57 -8.83
C LEU A 18 -3.80 -12.64 -9.80
N LYS A 19 -4.38 -13.85 -9.79
CA LYS A 19 -4.03 -14.92 -10.75
C LYS A 19 -4.28 -14.54 -12.20
N LYS A 20 -5.30 -13.74 -12.49
CA LYS A 20 -5.52 -13.20 -13.84
C LYS A 20 -4.46 -12.17 -14.21
N ALA A 21 -4.15 -11.26 -13.30
CA ALA A 21 -3.11 -10.25 -13.48
C ALA A 21 -1.72 -10.87 -13.71
N GLU A 22 -1.35 -11.89 -12.94
CA GLU A 22 -0.08 -12.64 -13.07
C GLU A 22 0.10 -13.19 -14.49
N ARG A 23 -0.93 -13.85 -15.03
CA ARG A 23 -0.92 -14.41 -16.39
C ARG A 23 -0.77 -13.33 -17.45
N THR A 24 -1.48 -12.23 -17.31
CA THR A 24 -1.46 -11.11 -18.26
C THR A 24 -0.12 -10.37 -18.26
N ALA A 25 0.45 -10.16 -17.07
CA ALA A 25 1.75 -9.49 -16.91
C ALA A 25 2.95 -10.43 -17.13
N SER A 26 2.74 -11.74 -17.20
CA SER A 26 3.81 -12.75 -17.14
C SER A 26 4.71 -12.56 -15.91
N VAL A 27 4.11 -12.21 -14.77
CA VAL A 27 4.78 -12.00 -13.48
C VAL A 27 4.26 -13.03 -12.49
N GLN A 28 5.17 -13.72 -11.81
CA GLN A 28 4.84 -14.66 -10.73
C GLN A 28 5.49 -14.16 -9.43
N PRO A 29 4.70 -13.62 -8.49
CA PRO A 29 5.16 -13.37 -7.14
C PRO A 29 5.40 -14.70 -6.40
N PRO A 30 6.33 -14.75 -5.43
CA PRO A 30 6.43 -15.89 -4.52
C PRO A 30 5.12 -16.11 -3.73
N PRO A 31 4.78 -17.35 -3.32
CA PRO A 31 3.54 -17.63 -2.59
C PRO A 31 3.31 -16.72 -1.37
N ASP A 32 4.33 -16.50 -0.54
CA ASP A 32 4.24 -15.63 0.64
C ASP A 32 3.90 -14.17 0.28
N VAL A 33 4.35 -13.69 -0.89
CA VAL A 33 4.07 -12.35 -1.40
C VAL A 33 2.65 -12.28 -1.94
N GLU A 34 2.17 -13.32 -2.63
CA GLU A 34 0.77 -13.41 -3.07
C GLU A 34 -0.19 -13.37 -1.88
N ASP A 35 0.09 -14.19 -0.86
CA ASP A 35 -0.69 -14.23 0.38
C ASP A 35 -0.69 -12.88 1.08
N TYR A 36 0.47 -12.23 1.19
CA TYR A 36 0.56 -10.89 1.78
C TYR A 36 -0.26 -9.85 1.00
N ILE A 37 -0.16 -9.83 -0.33
CA ILE A 37 -0.91 -8.88 -1.17
C ILE A 37 -2.41 -9.09 -1.01
N CYS A 38 -2.90 -10.33 -1.03
CA CYS A 38 -4.32 -10.61 -0.91
C CYS A 38 -4.86 -10.38 0.51
N ASP A 39 -4.18 -10.90 1.51
CA ASP A 39 -4.73 -11.05 2.86
C ASP A 39 -4.37 -9.85 3.76
N GLU A 40 -3.24 -9.20 3.52
CA GLU A 40 -2.74 -8.10 4.35
C GLU A 40 -2.77 -6.73 3.66
N VAL A 41 -2.75 -6.66 2.32
CA VAL A 41 -2.85 -5.38 1.60
C VAL A 41 -4.28 -5.14 1.11
N LEU A 42 -4.78 -6.00 0.21
CA LEU A 42 -6.10 -5.84 -0.40
C LEU A 42 -7.21 -5.97 0.65
N ALA A 43 -7.25 -7.05 1.42
CA ALA A 43 -8.27 -7.26 2.44
C ALA A 43 -8.24 -6.19 3.56
N LYS A 44 -7.05 -5.70 3.92
CA LYS A 44 -6.89 -4.64 4.92
C LYS A 44 -7.53 -3.33 4.48
N PHE A 45 -7.25 -2.86 3.27
CA PHE A 45 -7.70 -1.54 2.81
C PHE A 45 -9.11 -1.50 2.20
N VAL A 46 -9.82 -2.64 2.17
CA VAL A 46 -11.27 -2.66 1.95
C VAL A 46 -12.01 -1.83 2.98
N HIS A 47 -11.53 -1.84 4.24
CA HIS A 47 -12.11 -1.01 5.29
C HIS A 47 -11.49 0.40 5.26
N VAL A 48 -12.33 1.39 5.00
CA VAL A 48 -11.92 2.80 4.88
C VAL A 48 -11.21 3.33 6.13
N ASP A 49 -11.55 2.82 7.32
CA ASP A 49 -10.87 3.17 8.58
C ASP A 49 -9.41 2.75 8.60
N ASN A 50 -9.06 1.67 7.90
CA ASN A 50 -7.66 1.26 7.76
C ASN A 50 -6.91 2.17 6.80
N LEU A 51 -7.58 2.74 5.80
CA LEU A 51 -6.98 3.71 4.88
C LEU A 51 -6.71 5.06 5.57
N TYR A 52 -7.53 5.41 6.56
CA TYR A 52 -7.42 6.65 7.33
C TYR A 52 -7.05 6.40 8.79
N ARG A 53 -6.14 5.44 9.00
CA ARG A 53 -5.72 5.02 10.33
C ARG A 53 -4.92 6.09 11.06
N ILE A 54 -4.14 6.89 10.33
CA ILE A 54 -3.38 8.02 10.86
C ILE A 54 -4.19 9.30 10.65
N ARG A 55 -4.24 10.12 11.70
CA ARG A 55 -4.99 11.37 11.77
C ARG A 55 -4.10 12.45 12.34
N ASP A 56 -4.33 13.68 11.93
CA ASP A 56 -3.63 14.83 12.49
C ASP A 56 -4.18 15.19 13.89
N SER A 57 -3.57 16.19 14.51
CA SER A 57 -3.96 16.70 15.83
C SER A 57 -5.39 17.25 15.90
N SER A 58 -6.01 17.57 14.76
CA SER A 58 -7.41 18.01 14.67
C SER A 58 -8.39 16.85 14.45
N GLY A 59 -7.88 15.62 14.33
CA GLY A 59 -8.67 14.42 14.03
C GLY A 59 -8.98 14.25 12.54
N LYS A 60 -8.45 15.11 11.67
CA LYS A 60 -8.63 15.03 10.22
C LYS A 60 -7.87 13.83 9.67
N ARG A 61 -8.44 13.20 8.65
CA ARG A 61 -7.85 12.08 7.93
C ARG A 61 -6.61 12.54 7.20
N VAL A 62 -5.51 11.79 7.36
CA VAL A 62 -4.25 12.04 6.68
C VAL A 62 -4.13 11.09 5.49
N THR A 63 -3.87 11.63 4.30
CA THR A 63 -3.87 10.85 3.04
C THR A 63 -2.59 10.99 2.23
N GLU A 64 -1.73 11.95 2.59
CA GLU A 64 -0.45 12.21 1.93
C GLU A 64 0.67 11.49 2.67
N ILE A 65 1.59 10.83 1.96
CA ILE A 65 2.64 10.01 2.61
C ILE A 65 3.54 10.87 3.49
N ALA A 66 3.86 12.10 3.05
CA ALA A 66 4.59 13.09 3.82
C ALA A 66 3.94 13.35 5.19
N GLU A 67 2.63 13.54 5.20
CA GLU A 67 1.88 13.75 6.44
C GLU A 67 1.75 12.47 7.26
N ILE A 68 1.56 11.32 6.62
CA ILE A 68 1.53 10.01 7.28
C ILE A 68 2.81 9.78 8.07
N LEU A 69 3.98 10.10 7.48
CA LEU A 69 5.27 10.03 8.16
C LEU A 69 5.30 10.96 9.38
N LEU A 70 4.98 12.24 9.18
CA LEU A 70 5.04 13.25 10.25
C LEU A 70 4.09 12.95 11.42
N GLU A 71 2.86 12.55 11.14
CA GLU A 71 1.88 12.23 12.20
C GLU A 71 2.13 10.84 12.80
N GLY A 72 2.64 9.89 12.00
CA GLY A 72 3.00 8.55 12.44
C GLY A 72 4.11 8.53 13.49
N GLU A 73 5.13 9.37 13.32
CA GLU A 73 6.23 9.53 14.29
C GLU A 73 5.77 10.07 15.65
N LYS A 74 4.65 10.80 15.68
CA LYS A 74 4.06 11.36 16.91
C LYS A 74 3.20 10.35 17.66
N LEU A 75 2.88 9.19 17.06
CA LEU A 75 2.02 8.21 17.70
C LEU A 75 2.67 7.69 18.99
N PRO A 76 1.91 7.61 20.09
CA PRO A 76 2.40 7.05 21.34
C PRO A 76 2.73 5.58 21.13
N ALA A 77 3.92 5.17 21.56
CA ALA A 77 4.36 3.79 21.47
C ALA A 77 5.16 3.41 22.71
N ARG A 78 4.94 2.18 23.18
CA ARG A 78 5.75 1.60 24.26
C ARG A 78 7.17 1.30 23.79
N ASP A 79 7.32 0.97 22.51
CA ASP A 79 8.60 0.70 21.85
C ASP A 79 8.67 1.51 20.54
N PRO A 80 9.58 2.50 20.44
CA PRO A 80 9.78 3.30 19.23
C PRO A 80 10.15 2.45 18.00
N VAL A 81 10.92 1.37 18.18
CA VAL A 81 11.34 0.50 17.07
C VAL A 81 10.14 -0.24 16.48
N LEU A 82 9.27 -0.78 17.33
CA LEU A 82 8.05 -1.46 16.86
C LEU A 82 7.08 -0.49 16.19
N ARG A 83 7.01 0.77 16.65
CA ARG A 83 6.23 1.81 15.97
C ARG A 83 6.79 2.10 14.57
N ASP A 84 8.10 2.25 14.44
CA ASP A 84 8.74 2.58 13.17
C ASP A 84 8.58 1.43 12.15
N ILE A 85 8.67 0.17 12.61
CA ILE A 85 8.36 -1.02 11.80
C ILE A 85 6.91 -0.96 11.31
N TRP A 86 5.96 -0.74 12.23
CA TRP A 86 4.53 -0.67 11.89
C TRP A 86 4.21 0.47 10.92
N LEU A 87 4.80 1.66 11.14
CA LEU A 87 4.59 2.84 10.31
C LEU A 87 5.11 2.62 8.89
N HIS A 88 6.33 2.10 8.74
CA HIS A 88 6.88 1.83 7.42
C HIS A 88 6.18 0.67 6.72
N GLN A 89 5.74 -0.37 7.44
CA GLN A 89 4.90 -1.40 6.84
C GLN A 89 3.59 -0.79 6.33
N TYR A 90 2.94 0.05 7.13
CA TYR A 90 1.72 0.76 6.74
C TYR A 90 1.92 1.64 5.50
N ILE A 91 3.00 2.42 5.43
CA ILE A 91 3.33 3.27 4.27
C ILE A 91 3.58 2.42 3.03
N GLY A 92 4.31 1.30 3.16
CA GLY A 92 4.54 0.35 2.07
C GLY A 92 3.23 -0.23 1.53
N ASP A 93 2.36 -0.71 2.42
CA ASP A 93 1.05 -1.26 2.05
C ASP A 93 0.17 -0.18 1.40
N TYR A 94 0.11 1.01 2.01
CA TYR A 94 -0.70 2.14 1.55
C TYR A 94 -0.27 2.62 0.18
N ALA A 95 1.04 2.80 -0.02
CA ALA A 95 1.60 3.19 -1.30
C ALA A 95 1.30 2.15 -2.39
N LEU A 96 1.47 0.86 -2.09
CA LEU A 96 1.20 -0.23 -3.05
C LEU A 96 -0.28 -0.24 -3.46
N PHE A 97 -1.16 -0.07 -2.47
CA PHE A 97 -2.61 -0.04 -2.68
C PHE A 97 -3.05 1.18 -3.50
N ILE A 98 -2.63 2.40 -3.13
CA ILE A 98 -3.04 3.63 -3.81
C ILE A 98 -2.41 3.72 -5.20
N ALA A 99 -1.10 3.49 -5.33
CA ALA A 99 -0.41 3.56 -6.62
C ALA A 99 -0.91 2.50 -7.60
N GLY A 100 -1.27 1.32 -7.09
CA GLY A 100 -1.76 0.21 -7.91
C GLY A 100 -3.23 0.32 -8.30
N LEU A 101 -4.12 0.52 -7.33
CA LEU A 101 -5.58 0.48 -7.56
C LEU A 101 -6.20 1.85 -7.87
N PHE A 102 -5.60 2.95 -7.43
CA PHE A 102 -6.19 4.28 -7.56
C PHE A 102 -5.18 5.34 -8.02
N PRO A 103 -4.36 5.09 -9.06
CA PRO A 103 -3.33 6.04 -9.50
C PRO A 103 -3.90 7.42 -9.89
N GLU A 104 -5.17 7.51 -10.28
CA GLU A 104 -5.84 8.76 -10.62
C GLU A 104 -6.08 9.65 -9.39
N SER A 105 -6.15 9.10 -8.17
CA SER A 105 -6.26 9.93 -6.97
C SER A 105 -4.99 10.75 -6.72
N LEU A 106 -3.84 10.23 -7.15
CA LEU A 106 -2.54 10.91 -7.04
C LEU A 106 -2.43 12.12 -7.98
N ARG A 107 -3.10 12.08 -9.14
CA ARG A 107 -3.14 13.23 -10.08
C ARG A 107 -3.83 14.46 -9.49
N ARG A 108 -4.72 14.27 -8.51
CA ARG A 108 -5.38 15.39 -7.81
C ARG A 108 -4.43 16.08 -6.83
N LEU A 109 -3.47 15.35 -6.26
CA LEU A 109 -2.42 15.93 -5.41
C LEU A 109 -1.51 16.89 -6.20
N SER A 110 -1.36 16.70 -7.51
CA SER A 110 -0.61 17.58 -8.41
C SER A 110 -1.25 18.94 -8.70
N ARG A 111 -2.52 19.16 -8.31
CA ARG A 111 -3.30 20.36 -8.71
C ARG A 111 -3.42 21.44 -7.63
N GLY A 112 -2.79 21.24 -6.46
CA GLY A 112 -2.82 22.19 -5.34
C GLY A 112 -1.60 22.06 -4.43
N PRO A 113 -1.51 22.84 -3.35
CA PRO A 113 -0.41 22.79 -2.40
C PRO A 113 -0.53 21.55 -1.49
N SER A 114 -0.28 20.36 -2.03
CA SER A 114 -0.12 19.13 -1.23
C SER A 114 1.28 19.10 -0.61
N LYS A 115 1.43 18.62 0.62
CA LYS A 115 2.74 18.43 1.26
C LYS A 115 3.59 17.42 0.51
N ASP A 116 3.00 16.37 -0.07
CA ASP A 116 3.71 15.44 -0.95
C ASP A 116 4.34 16.18 -2.15
N TYR A 117 3.58 17.06 -2.81
CA TYR A 117 4.08 17.88 -3.92
C TYR A 117 5.08 18.95 -3.47
N LEU A 118 4.88 19.53 -2.28
CA LEU A 118 5.83 20.48 -1.71
C LEU A 118 7.15 19.81 -1.34
N LEU A 119 7.15 18.63 -0.72
CA LEU A 119 8.38 17.87 -0.43
C LEU A 119 9.10 17.46 -1.71
N MET A 120 8.36 17.01 -2.74
CA MET A 120 8.93 16.77 -4.08
C MET A 120 9.64 18.00 -4.66
N LYS A 121 9.25 19.22 -4.25
CA LYS A 121 9.84 20.49 -4.70
C LYS A 121 10.91 21.06 -3.75
N LEU A 122 10.84 20.75 -2.45
CA LEU A 122 11.65 21.35 -1.38
C LEU A 122 13.03 20.72 -1.20
N ASP A 123 13.27 19.51 -1.71
CA ASP A 123 14.61 18.95 -1.84
C ASP A 123 15.42 19.83 -2.81
N SER A 124 16.08 20.88 -2.33
CA SER A 124 16.87 21.85 -3.13
C SER A 124 18.10 21.25 -3.84
N ILE A 125 18.12 19.93 -3.99
CA ILE A 125 18.79 19.16 -5.03
C ILE A 125 17.66 18.53 -5.84
N PHE A 126 17.48 18.97 -7.09
CA PHE A 126 16.44 18.47 -8.00
C PHE A 126 16.37 16.93 -7.99
N VAL A 127 15.41 16.34 -7.29
CA VAL A 127 15.02 14.93 -7.46
C VAL A 127 13.74 14.96 -8.28
N PRO A 128 13.83 14.91 -9.63
CA PRO A 128 12.64 14.93 -10.45
C PRO A 128 11.99 13.56 -10.31
N PHE A 129 11.06 13.41 -9.38
CA PHE A 129 9.98 12.47 -9.62
C PHE A 129 9.12 13.10 -10.71
N GLU A 130 9.07 12.52 -11.90
CA GLU A 130 8.33 13.06 -13.04
C GLU A 130 6.82 13.11 -12.76
N SER A 131 6.35 12.38 -11.73
CA SER A 131 4.97 12.39 -11.25
C SER A 131 4.83 11.96 -9.79
N PRO A 132 3.71 12.30 -9.11
CA PRO A 132 3.42 11.79 -7.76
C PRO A 132 3.36 10.26 -7.68
N LEU A 133 3.07 9.58 -8.78
CA LEU A 133 3.10 8.11 -8.83
C LEU A 133 4.51 7.58 -8.56
N GLU A 134 5.53 8.21 -9.12
CA GLU A 134 6.92 7.80 -8.89
C GLU A 134 7.35 8.05 -7.45
N TYR A 135 6.91 9.16 -6.85
CA TYR A 135 7.12 9.41 -5.43
C TYR A 135 6.51 8.30 -4.57
N TYR A 136 5.27 7.89 -4.83
CA TYR A 136 4.62 6.80 -4.09
C TYR A 136 5.33 5.46 -4.29
N ILE A 137 5.77 5.17 -5.52
CA ILE A 137 6.59 3.98 -5.81
C ILE A 137 7.87 3.98 -4.97
N GLU A 138 8.56 5.12 -4.92
CA GLU A 138 9.83 5.23 -4.20
C GLU A 138 9.65 5.18 -2.68
N GLN A 139 8.63 5.85 -2.14
CA GLN A 139 8.30 5.79 -0.72
C GLN A 139 7.88 4.39 -0.27
N GLY A 140 7.07 3.70 -1.07
CA GLY A 140 6.64 2.34 -0.79
C GLY A 140 7.80 1.35 -0.81
N ARG A 141 8.63 1.39 -1.86
CA ARG A 141 9.87 0.61 -1.97
C ARG A 141 10.79 0.84 -0.78
N THR A 142 11.07 2.10 -0.46
CA THR A 142 11.96 2.49 0.65
C THR A 142 11.41 2.01 2.00
N SER A 143 10.10 2.12 2.21
CA SER A 143 9.48 1.72 3.47
C SER A 143 9.53 0.21 3.69
N TYR A 144 9.20 -0.61 2.69
CA TYR A 144 9.41 -2.06 2.82
C TYR A 144 10.88 -2.45 2.98
N GLY A 145 11.81 -1.71 2.33
CA GLY A 145 13.24 -1.93 2.51
C GLY A 145 13.73 -1.63 3.94
N LYS A 146 13.11 -0.67 4.63
CA LYS A 146 13.32 -0.45 6.07
C LYS A 146 12.78 -1.61 6.89
N VAL A 147 11.53 -2.03 6.63
CA VAL A 147 10.89 -3.17 7.32
C VAL A 147 11.71 -4.45 7.19
N SER A 148 12.17 -4.77 5.99
CA SER A 148 13.01 -5.95 5.73
C SER A 148 14.26 -5.95 6.60
N ARG A 149 15.00 -4.83 6.66
CA ARG A 149 16.23 -4.72 7.47
C ARG A 149 16.01 -4.94 8.95
N PHE A 150 14.85 -4.58 9.50
CA PHE A 150 14.53 -4.89 10.90
C PHE A 150 14.41 -6.40 11.17
N TYR A 151 13.99 -7.18 10.17
CA TYR A 151 13.88 -8.63 10.30
C TYR A 151 15.17 -9.37 9.94
N ALA A 152 16.22 -8.68 9.49
CA ALA A 152 17.51 -9.29 9.18
C ALA A 152 18.11 -9.96 10.43
N GLY A 153 18.39 -11.26 10.35
CA GLY A 153 18.90 -12.04 11.48
C GLY A 153 17.88 -12.35 12.59
N VAL A 154 16.63 -11.87 12.46
CA VAL A 154 15.55 -12.08 13.45
C VAL A 154 14.49 -13.02 12.90
N ASP A 155 13.99 -12.77 11.69
CA ASP A 155 12.97 -13.56 11.02
C ASP A 155 13.28 -13.63 9.52
N GLY A 156 13.88 -14.73 9.09
CA GLY A 156 14.29 -14.93 7.70
C GLY A 156 13.13 -14.89 6.71
N ARG A 157 11.93 -15.34 7.10
CA ARG A 157 10.76 -15.34 6.21
C ARG A 157 10.28 -13.92 5.97
N LYS A 158 10.11 -13.13 7.04
CA LYS A 158 9.72 -11.72 6.92
C LYS A 158 10.78 -10.88 6.24
N PHE A 159 12.06 -11.14 6.51
CA PHE A 159 13.16 -10.51 5.81
C PHE A 159 13.02 -10.67 4.28
N MET A 160 12.84 -11.91 3.80
CA MET A 160 12.70 -12.21 2.37
C MET A 160 11.42 -11.62 1.77
N LEU A 161 10.28 -11.73 2.48
CA LEU A 161 9.01 -11.16 2.06
C LEU A 161 9.10 -9.66 1.81
N PHE A 162 9.57 -8.89 2.80
CA PHE A 162 9.66 -7.43 2.67
C PHE A 162 10.81 -7.01 1.76
N SER A 163 11.86 -7.82 1.62
CA SER A 163 12.93 -7.57 0.63
C SER A 163 12.38 -7.69 -0.78
N ASP A 164 11.61 -8.73 -1.09
CA ASP A 164 11.02 -8.93 -2.41
C ASP A 164 9.98 -7.83 -2.74
N LEU A 165 9.10 -7.52 -1.78
CA LEU A 165 8.16 -6.39 -1.89
C LEU A 165 8.86 -5.05 -2.15
N SER A 166 10.01 -4.81 -1.53
CA SER A 166 10.82 -3.62 -1.78
C SER A 166 11.42 -3.67 -3.19
N THR A 167 12.22 -4.69 -3.51
CA THR A 167 12.97 -4.77 -4.77
C THR A 167 12.06 -4.78 -6.00
N ARG A 168 10.89 -5.42 -5.92
CA ARG A 168 9.94 -5.57 -7.03
C ARG A 168 8.73 -4.65 -6.91
N PHE A 169 8.80 -3.61 -6.07
CA PHE A 169 7.66 -2.74 -5.76
C PHE A 169 6.94 -2.21 -7.01
N LYS A 170 7.70 -1.64 -7.97
CA LYS A 170 7.13 -1.11 -9.22
C LYS A 170 6.40 -2.19 -10.03
N THR A 171 6.94 -3.40 -10.09
CA THR A 171 6.29 -4.55 -10.72
C THR A 171 4.98 -4.89 -10.02
N TYR A 172 4.94 -4.85 -8.68
CA TYR A 172 3.72 -5.10 -7.93
C TYR A 172 2.69 -3.98 -8.07
N VAL A 173 3.10 -2.72 -8.21
CA VAL A 173 2.19 -1.62 -8.58
C VAL A 173 1.54 -1.89 -9.95
N GLN A 174 2.31 -2.33 -10.94
CA GLN A 174 1.78 -2.70 -12.26
C GLN A 174 0.87 -3.92 -12.20
N LEU A 175 1.19 -4.91 -11.36
CA LEU A 175 0.35 -6.08 -11.15
C LEU A 175 -0.99 -5.67 -10.50
N MET A 176 -0.93 -4.80 -9.49
CA MET A 176 -2.10 -4.27 -8.80
C MET A 176 -3.00 -3.46 -9.74
N SER A 177 -2.46 -2.73 -10.72
CA SER A 177 -3.30 -2.03 -11.70
C SER A 177 -4.09 -2.99 -12.59
N LEU A 178 -3.54 -4.15 -12.95
CA LEU A 178 -4.28 -5.22 -13.62
C LEU A 178 -5.30 -5.89 -12.68
N VAL A 179 -4.94 -6.09 -11.41
CA VAL A 179 -5.89 -6.60 -10.39
C VAL A 179 -7.12 -5.71 -10.34
N ARG A 180 -6.93 -4.38 -10.32
CA ARG A 180 -8.03 -3.41 -10.38
C ARG A 180 -8.93 -3.65 -11.58
N VAL A 181 -8.37 -3.79 -12.79
CA VAL A 181 -9.13 -4.06 -14.02
C VAL A 181 -9.97 -5.33 -13.89
N TYR A 182 -9.39 -6.41 -13.37
CA TYR A 182 -10.13 -7.68 -13.19
C TYR A 182 -11.18 -7.62 -12.09
N LEU A 183 -10.95 -6.87 -11.01
CA LEU A 183 -11.96 -6.63 -9.99
C LEU A 183 -13.13 -5.80 -10.55
N GLU A 184 -12.83 -4.75 -11.33
CA GLU A 184 -13.85 -3.91 -11.94
C GLU A 184 -14.71 -4.68 -12.94
N ALA A 185 -14.09 -5.58 -13.72
CA ALA A 185 -14.77 -6.43 -14.70
C ALA A 185 -15.57 -7.59 -14.09
N ASN A 186 -15.45 -7.88 -12.78
CA ASN A 186 -16.14 -9.01 -12.14
C ASN A 186 -17.50 -8.57 -11.56
N PRO A 187 -18.65 -9.02 -12.12
CA PRO A 187 -19.97 -8.60 -11.66
C PRO A 187 -20.26 -8.96 -10.19
N HIS A 188 -19.79 -10.12 -9.73
CA HIS A 188 -19.95 -10.54 -8.33
C HIS A 188 -19.13 -9.70 -7.36
N PHE A 189 -17.97 -9.18 -7.80
CA PHE A 189 -17.22 -8.23 -6.98
C PHE A 189 -18.00 -6.91 -6.80
N GLN A 190 -18.69 -6.42 -7.82
CA GLN A 190 -19.53 -5.23 -7.71
C GLN A 190 -20.73 -5.44 -6.78
N GLU A 191 -21.31 -6.64 -6.80
CA GLU A 191 -22.39 -7.04 -5.91
C GLU A 191 -21.95 -7.09 -4.44
N VAL A 192 -20.83 -7.77 -4.15
CA VAL A 192 -20.23 -7.82 -2.79
C VAL A 192 -19.80 -6.42 -2.33
N LYS A 193 -19.25 -5.59 -3.21
CA LYS A 193 -18.88 -4.20 -2.90
C LYS A 193 -20.08 -3.38 -2.45
N ARG A 194 -21.25 -3.53 -3.10
CA ARG A 194 -22.48 -2.82 -2.69
C ARG A 194 -22.92 -3.20 -1.28
N ILE A 195 -22.80 -4.48 -0.92
CA ILE A 195 -23.18 -4.99 0.40
C ILE A 195 -22.27 -4.44 1.51
N LEU A 196 -20.97 -4.26 1.22
CA LEU A 196 -19.99 -3.76 2.19
C LEU A 196 -20.01 -2.22 2.36
N THR A 197 -20.69 -1.49 1.48
CA THR A 197 -20.80 -0.02 1.51
C THR A 197 -22.16 0.50 2.02
N GLN A 198 -23.06 -0.38 2.46
CA GLN A 198 -24.31 -0.04 3.17
C GLN A 198 -24.10 -0.16 4.68
#